data_AF-A0A0W8FZ75-F1
#
_entry.id   AF-A0A0W8FZ75-F1
#
_cell.length_a   1.000
_cell.length_b   1.000
_cell.length_c   1.000
_cell.angle_alpha   90.00
_cell.angle_beta   90.00
_cell.angle_gamma   90.00
#
_symmetry.space_group_name_H-M   'P 1'
#
loop_
_entity.id
_entity.type
_entity.pdbx_description
1 polymer ?
#
loop_
_entity_poly.entity_id
_entity_poly.type
_entity_poly.pdbx_seq_one_letter_code
_entity_poly.pdbx_strand_id
1 'polypeptide(L)'
;MTLTIKNALILGIRSVFKNIKLIFLLWGINALAAFLLSMPVYYLLIDNLNYSLMSDELALGFDFAWYIQFRNIYESSIGEIPFMIYSMFGVYILVQIFFVGGLISIFNLPEKNHMVDFFFGGVKYWFRFTKIVLISLIFFMMAFFFHDYLGLFIEWAFSETENQMADFIIRLARYILLVFFIGLVTLVSDYTKVHMAVQDTTKIFQSIYYALIFIKINFNKIFTVFLIIAIIGAAGAVLYNLLEVFIPRTPYYFLLLSFILQQMLIIFRLFIKMYFCATEVLLYKDLSADVIEVRAKEQNIGVS
;
A
#
# COMPACT_ATOMS: atom_id res chain seq x y z
N MET A 1 -23.21 18.39 -11.46
CA MET A 1 -24.06 17.30 -10.93
C MET A 1 -23.14 16.36 -10.17
N THR A 2 -23.12 16.41 -8.84
CA THR A 2 -22.09 15.69 -8.06
C THR A 2 -22.16 14.19 -8.30
N LEU A 3 -21.03 13.57 -8.57
CA LEU A 3 -20.90 12.12 -8.71
C LEU A 3 -21.44 11.41 -7.47
N THR A 4 -22.38 10.49 -7.69
CA THR A 4 -22.83 9.58 -6.64
C THR A 4 -21.74 8.57 -6.32
N ILE A 5 -21.70 8.08 -5.08
CA ILE A 5 -20.71 7.08 -4.61
C ILE A 5 -20.67 5.87 -5.56
N LYS A 6 -21.83 5.36 -5.95
CA LYS A 6 -21.96 4.24 -6.89
C LYS A 6 -21.31 4.54 -8.25
N ASN A 7 -21.56 5.73 -8.80
CA ASN A 7 -21.02 6.10 -10.10
C ASN A 7 -19.49 6.29 -10.03
N ALA A 8 -18.98 6.84 -8.92
CA ALA A 8 -17.53 6.99 -8.72
C ALA A 8 -16.83 5.63 -8.71
N LEU A 9 -17.41 4.65 -8.00
CA LEU A 9 -16.90 3.27 -7.95
C LEU A 9 -16.93 2.62 -9.35
N ILE A 10 -18.05 2.71 -10.08
CA ILE A 10 -18.18 2.11 -11.42
C ILE A 10 -17.19 2.76 -12.42
N LEU A 11 -17.08 4.09 -12.42
CA LEU A 11 -16.14 4.79 -13.30
C LEU A 11 -14.69 4.51 -12.94
N GLY A 12 -14.37 4.39 -11.65
CA GLY A 12 -13.05 3.97 -11.18
C GLY A 12 -12.69 2.59 -11.73
N ILE A 13 -13.56 1.59 -11.57
CA ILE A 13 -13.36 0.24 -12.11
C ILE A 13 -13.16 0.27 -13.63
N ARG A 14 -14.02 0.98 -14.37
CA ARG A 14 -13.89 1.11 -15.84
C ARG A 14 -12.55 1.73 -16.24
N SER A 15 -12.09 2.74 -15.51
CA SER A 15 -10.80 3.40 -15.74
C SER A 15 -9.63 2.45 -15.50
N VAL A 16 -9.73 1.56 -14.50
CA VAL A 16 -8.73 0.53 -14.22
C VAL A 16 -8.68 -0.50 -15.35
N PHE A 17 -9.83 -1.03 -15.77
CA PHE A 17 -9.89 -2.02 -16.86
C PHE A 17 -9.44 -1.47 -18.21
N LYS A 18 -9.74 -0.20 -18.53
CA LYS A 18 -9.22 0.48 -19.73
C LYS A 18 -7.68 0.49 -19.76
N ASN A 19 -7.05 0.50 -18.60
CA ASN A 19 -5.61 0.61 -18.41
C ASN A 19 -4.98 -0.67 -17.81
N ILE A 20 -5.61 -1.84 -17.99
CA ILE A 20 -5.17 -3.12 -17.38
C ILE A 20 -3.72 -3.49 -17.74
N LYS A 21 -3.21 -3.02 -18.88
CA LYS A 21 -1.80 -3.19 -19.28
C LYS A 21 -0.82 -2.65 -18.23
N LEU A 22 -1.19 -1.57 -17.52
CA LEU A 22 -0.38 -1.01 -16.44
C LEU A 22 -0.29 -1.95 -15.24
N ILE A 23 -1.34 -2.75 -14.96
CA ILE A 23 -1.29 -3.73 -13.87
C ILE A 23 -0.22 -4.78 -14.15
N PHE A 24 -0.12 -5.27 -15.39
CA PHE A 24 0.92 -6.23 -15.78
C PHE A 24 2.32 -5.61 -15.80
N LEU A 25 2.46 -4.34 -16.22
CA LEU A 25 3.72 -3.59 -16.12
C LEU A 25 4.18 -3.49 -14.66
N LEU A 26 3.27 -3.04 -13.77
CA LEU A 26 3.52 -2.92 -12.34
C LEU A 26 3.86 -4.30 -11.74
N TRP A 27 3.10 -5.33 -12.08
CA TRP A 27 3.32 -6.70 -11.62
C TRP A 27 4.71 -7.20 -12.02
N GLY A 28 5.12 -7.04 -13.28
CA GLY A 28 6.44 -7.45 -13.76
C GLY A 28 7.58 -6.79 -12.99
N ILE A 29 7.47 -5.49 -12.68
CA ILE A 29 8.50 -4.78 -11.91
C ILE A 29 8.49 -5.19 -10.44
N ASN A 30 7.31 -5.43 -9.84
CA ASN A 30 7.22 -5.97 -8.48
C ASN A 30 7.80 -7.40 -8.39
N ALA A 31 7.53 -8.23 -9.39
CA ALA A 31 8.08 -9.58 -9.48
C ALA A 31 9.60 -9.57 -9.65
N LEU A 32 10.13 -8.67 -10.47
CA LEU A 32 11.57 -8.45 -10.62
C LEU A 32 12.21 -7.99 -9.30
N ALA A 33 11.60 -7.02 -8.61
CA ALA A 33 12.08 -6.58 -7.30
C ALA A 33 12.07 -7.71 -6.26
N ALA A 34 11.01 -8.53 -6.22
CA ALA A 34 10.93 -9.69 -5.34
C ALA A 34 11.99 -10.75 -5.67
N PHE A 35 12.23 -11.00 -6.95
CA PHE A 35 13.27 -11.93 -7.42
C PHE A 35 14.67 -11.47 -6.98
N LEU A 36 14.99 -10.18 -7.16
CA LEU A 36 16.26 -9.61 -6.71
C LEU A 36 16.42 -9.69 -5.18
N LEU A 37 15.34 -9.42 -4.42
CA LEU A 37 15.33 -9.56 -2.96
C LEU A 37 15.54 -11.01 -2.50
N SER A 38 15.09 -12.01 -3.27
CA SER A 38 15.28 -13.42 -2.92
C SER A 38 16.67 -13.95 -3.24
N MET A 39 17.46 -13.28 -4.09
CA MET A 39 18.77 -13.79 -4.53
C MET A 39 19.78 -14.01 -3.39
N PRO A 40 20.00 -13.06 -2.45
CA PRO A 40 20.96 -13.27 -1.37
C PRO A 40 20.64 -14.50 -0.54
N VAL A 41 19.36 -14.71 -0.23
CA VAL A 41 18.88 -15.88 0.52
C VAL A 41 19.07 -17.16 -0.29
N TYR A 42 18.76 -17.12 -1.58
CA TYR A 42 18.97 -18.26 -2.49
C TYR A 42 20.44 -18.68 -2.56
N TYR A 43 21.36 -17.72 -2.69
CA TYR A 43 22.80 -18.00 -2.75
C TYR A 43 23.33 -18.61 -1.46
N LEU A 44 22.87 -18.15 -0.29
CA LEU A 44 23.25 -18.75 1.00
C LEU A 44 22.74 -20.19 1.14
N LEU A 45 21.51 -20.46 0.67
CA LEU A 45 20.92 -21.79 0.75
C LEU A 45 21.59 -22.77 -0.20
N ILE A 46 21.85 -22.37 -1.45
CA ILE A 46 22.39 -23.29 -2.46
C ILE A 46 23.83 -23.72 -2.17
N ASP A 47 24.64 -22.83 -1.58
CA ASP A 47 26.03 -23.14 -1.21
C ASP A 47 26.10 -24.28 -0.17
N ASN A 48 25.13 -24.35 0.74
CA ASN A 48 25.05 -25.41 1.75
C ASN A 48 24.32 -26.68 1.25
N LEU A 49 23.29 -26.51 0.41
CA LEU A 49 22.39 -27.59 0.01
C LEU A 49 22.88 -28.39 -1.22
N ASN A 50 23.66 -27.80 -2.13
CA ASN A 50 24.06 -28.51 -3.36
C ASN A 50 25.11 -29.62 -3.14
N TYR A 51 25.83 -29.60 -2.01
CA TYR A 51 26.95 -30.51 -1.76
C TYR A 51 26.70 -31.54 -0.65
N SER A 52 25.50 -31.58 -0.05
CA SER A 52 25.22 -32.47 1.08
C SER A 52 23.96 -33.31 0.88
N LEU A 53 23.99 -34.56 1.37
CA LEU A 53 22.83 -35.46 1.51
C LEU A 53 21.69 -34.86 2.36
N MET A 54 21.94 -33.70 2.98
CA MET A 54 21.01 -32.97 3.83
C MET A 54 19.80 -32.43 3.07
N SER A 55 19.87 -32.25 1.75
CA SER A 55 18.73 -31.79 0.95
C SER A 55 17.54 -32.75 1.02
N ASP A 56 17.82 -34.05 1.03
CA ASP A 56 16.79 -35.10 1.07
C ASP A 56 16.21 -35.27 2.48
N GLU A 57 17.03 -35.10 3.52
CA GLU A 57 16.57 -35.10 4.92
C GLU A 57 15.72 -33.87 5.24
N LEU A 58 16.12 -32.68 4.78
CA LEU A 58 15.37 -31.43 4.95
C LEU A 58 14.05 -31.42 4.17
N ALA A 59 13.97 -32.17 3.08
CA ALA A 59 12.72 -32.35 2.32
C ALA A 59 11.69 -33.20 3.09
N LEU A 60 12.15 -34.11 3.96
CA LEU A 60 11.29 -34.97 4.78
C LEU A 60 10.90 -34.32 6.12
N GLY A 61 11.74 -33.45 6.68
CA GLY A 61 11.44 -32.72 7.89
C GLY A 61 12.47 -31.62 8.21
N PHE A 62 12.04 -30.57 8.90
CA PHE A 62 12.94 -29.50 9.30
C PHE A 62 13.89 -29.98 10.41
N ASP A 63 15.20 -29.97 10.14
CA ASP A 63 16.23 -30.31 11.12
C ASP A 63 16.75 -29.03 11.83
N PHE A 64 16.49 -28.95 13.13
CA PHE A 64 16.94 -27.85 13.97
C PHE A 64 18.46 -27.82 14.14
N ALA A 65 19.14 -28.96 14.17
CA ALA A 65 20.59 -29.03 14.32
C ALA A 65 21.31 -28.45 13.08
N TRP A 66 20.79 -28.74 11.89
CA TRP A 66 21.24 -28.11 10.65
C TRP A 66 21.06 -26.59 10.69
N TYR A 67 19.90 -26.10 11.14
CA TYR A 67 19.64 -24.66 11.22
C TYR A 67 20.64 -23.92 12.11
N ILE A 68 20.99 -24.49 13.27
CA ILE A 68 22.01 -23.90 14.16
C ILE A 68 23.39 -23.90 13.51
N GLN A 69 23.78 -24.98 12.84
CA GLN A 69 25.05 -25.05 12.11
C GLN A 69 25.10 -24.05 10.96
N PHE A 70 24.05 -23.98 10.14
CA PHE A 70 23.88 -23.01 9.08
C PHE A 70 24.03 -21.58 9.60
N ARG A 71 23.33 -21.25 10.70
CA ARG A 71 23.40 -19.92 11.31
C ARG A 71 24.81 -19.56 11.79
N ASN A 72 25.51 -20.51 12.39
CA ASN A 72 26.88 -20.29 12.88
C ASN A 72 27.89 -20.14 11.73
N ILE A 73 27.76 -20.93 10.66
CA ILE A 73 28.65 -20.84 9.48
C ILE A 73 28.47 -19.50 8.77
N TYR A 74 27.23 -19.03 8.63
CA TYR A 74 26.89 -17.80 7.90
C TYR A 74 26.58 -16.62 8.82
N GLU A 75 27.08 -16.59 10.06
CA GLU A 75 26.74 -15.55 11.04
C GLU A 75 26.97 -14.13 10.48
N SER A 76 28.12 -13.92 9.83
CA SER A 76 28.44 -12.64 9.18
C SER A 76 27.47 -12.30 8.05
N SER A 77 27.19 -13.25 7.14
CA SER A 77 26.30 -13.02 6.00
C SER A 77 24.85 -12.80 6.45
N ILE A 78 24.39 -13.53 7.47
CA ILE A 78 23.05 -13.36 8.06
C ILE A 78 22.94 -12.01 8.76
N GLY A 79 24.01 -11.54 9.42
CA GLY A 79 24.08 -10.20 10.01
C GLY A 79 23.91 -9.06 9.01
N GLU A 80 24.30 -9.27 7.74
CA GLU A 80 24.18 -8.28 6.67
C GLU A 80 22.80 -8.27 5.98
N ILE A 81 22.05 -9.38 6.04
CA ILE A 81 20.72 -9.51 5.40
C ILE A 81 19.77 -8.34 5.77
N PRO A 82 19.62 -7.93 7.04
CA PRO A 82 18.74 -6.81 7.38
C PRO A 82 19.12 -5.51 6.65
N PHE A 83 20.41 -5.20 6.57
CA PHE A 83 20.88 -4.00 5.87
C PHE A 83 20.56 -4.05 4.38
N MET A 84 20.77 -5.20 3.72
CA MET A 84 20.41 -5.41 2.32
C MET A 84 18.90 -5.26 2.10
N ILE A 85 18.08 -5.86 2.97
CA ILE A 85 16.61 -5.77 2.91
C ILE A 85 16.16 -4.31 3.06
N TYR A 86 16.68 -3.57 4.04
CA TYR A 86 16.32 -2.16 4.24
C TYR A 86 16.73 -1.28 3.06
N SER A 87 17.92 -1.50 2.50
CA SER A 87 18.39 -0.79 1.30
C SER A 87 17.47 -1.04 0.10
N MET A 88 17.16 -2.31 -0.19
CA MET A 88 16.26 -2.67 -1.27
C MET A 88 14.82 -2.19 -1.03
N PHE A 89 14.35 -2.20 0.21
CA PHE A 89 13.05 -1.63 0.58
C PHE A 89 13.00 -0.12 0.30
N GLY A 90 14.08 0.61 0.59
CA GLY A 90 14.22 2.03 0.23
C GLY A 90 14.13 2.26 -1.28
N VAL A 91 14.87 1.47 -2.08
CA VAL A 91 14.80 1.53 -3.55
C VAL A 91 13.39 1.19 -4.04
N TYR A 92 12.75 0.18 -3.46
CA TYR A 92 11.40 -0.23 -3.80
C TYR A 92 10.38 0.89 -3.54
N ILE A 93 10.49 1.61 -2.41
CA ILE A 93 9.63 2.78 -2.12
C ILE A 93 9.78 3.84 -3.23
N LEU A 94 11.00 4.14 -3.67
CA LEU A 94 11.26 5.12 -4.73
C LEU A 94 10.62 4.71 -6.07
N VAL A 95 10.68 3.42 -6.41
CA VAL A 95 10.01 2.85 -7.58
C VAL A 95 8.48 2.94 -7.43
N GLN A 96 7.95 2.68 -6.25
CA GLN A 96 6.50 2.80 -5.99
C GLN A 96 6.01 4.25 -6.08
N ILE A 97 6.82 5.23 -5.66
CA ILE A 97 6.52 6.66 -5.81
C ILE A 97 6.44 7.03 -7.29
N PHE A 98 7.39 6.56 -8.10
CA PHE A 98 7.40 6.75 -9.54
C PHE A 98 6.11 6.21 -10.18
N PHE A 99 5.66 5.02 -9.78
CA PHE A 99 4.42 4.44 -10.28
C PHE A 99 3.17 5.25 -9.92
N VAL A 100 3.08 5.77 -8.70
CA VAL A 100 1.96 6.62 -8.29
C VAL A 100 1.92 7.90 -9.12
N GLY A 101 3.08 8.51 -9.40
CA GLY A 101 3.20 9.65 -10.33
C GLY A 101 2.63 9.36 -11.71
N GLY A 102 2.99 8.21 -12.29
CA GLY A 102 2.50 7.79 -13.60
C GLY A 102 1.00 7.47 -13.62
N LEU A 103 0.49 6.79 -12.60
CA LEU A 103 -0.93 6.45 -12.49
C LEU A 103 -1.81 7.71 -12.41
N ILE A 104 -1.44 8.66 -11.54
CA ILE A 104 -2.20 9.91 -11.39
C ILE A 104 -2.20 10.70 -12.70
N SER A 105 -1.09 10.72 -13.45
CA SER A 105 -0.99 11.38 -14.76
C SER A 105 -1.98 10.81 -15.78
N ILE A 106 -2.04 9.47 -15.90
CA ILE A 106 -2.97 8.79 -16.83
C ILE A 106 -4.43 9.03 -16.44
N PHE A 107 -4.77 8.93 -15.16
CA PHE A 107 -6.14 9.17 -14.71
C PHE A 107 -6.53 10.65 -14.78
N ASN A 108 -5.56 11.56 -14.73
CA ASN A 108 -5.82 12.98 -14.94
C ASN A 108 -6.13 13.31 -16.41
N LEU A 109 -5.56 12.60 -17.39
CA LEU A 109 -5.78 12.87 -18.82
C LEU A 109 -6.23 11.59 -19.56
N PRO A 110 -7.49 11.13 -19.38
CA PRO A 110 -7.95 9.83 -19.86
C PRO A 110 -8.08 9.69 -21.39
N GLU A 111 -7.91 10.78 -22.15
CA GLU A 111 -8.05 10.82 -23.61
C GLU A 111 -6.77 10.42 -24.36
N LYS A 112 -5.59 10.66 -23.78
CA LYS A 112 -4.30 10.30 -24.37
C LYS A 112 -3.77 9.03 -23.69
N ASN A 113 -4.18 7.87 -24.19
CA ASN A 113 -3.82 6.58 -23.60
C ASN A 113 -2.44 6.10 -24.08
N HIS A 114 -1.40 6.92 -23.90
CA HIS A 114 -0.03 6.56 -24.25
C HIS A 114 0.76 6.13 -23.01
N MET A 115 1.45 4.99 -23.09
CA MET A 115 2.35 4.54 -22.01
C MET A 115 3.43 5.59 -21.69
N VAL A 116 3.81 6.44 -22.65
CA VAL A 116 4.78 7.51 -22.45
C VAL A 116 4.31 8.51 -21.38
N ASP A 117 3.01 8.78 -21.30
CA ASP A 117 2.44 9.72 -20.32
C ASP A 117 2.52 9.18 -18.89
N PHE A 118 2.57 7.85 -18.73
CA PHE A 118 2.87 7.19 -17.45
C PHE A 118 4.29 7.51 -17.00
N PHE A 119 5.29 7.25 -17.85
CA PHE A 119 6.69 7.47 -17.49
C PHE A 119 6.98 8.96 -17.29
N PHE A 120 6.42 9.82 -18.14
CA PHE A 120 6.54 11.28 -18.00
C PHE A 120 5.95 11.77 -16.68
N GLY A 121 4.73 11.33 -16.33
CA GLY A 121 4.11 11.65 -15.04
C GLY A 121 4.92 11.12 -13.86
N GLY A 122 5.46 9.91 -14.00
CA GLY A 122 6.36 9.30 -13.02
C GLY A 122 7.57 10.17 -12.73
N VAL A 123 8.31 10.62 -13.76
CA VAL A 123 9.50 11.48 -13.59
C VAL A 123 9.12 12.88 -13.09
N LYS A 124 8.10 13.51 -13.69
CA LYS A 124 7.68 14.88 -13.37
C LYS A 124 7.35 15.07 -11.89
N TYR A 125 6.63 14.11 -11.30
CA TYR A 125 6.18 14.20 -9.92
C TYR A 125 7.08 13.47 -8.91
N TRP A 126 8.08 12.70 -9.37
CA TRP A 126 8.90 11.84 -8.53
C TRP A 126 9.42 12.53 -7.26
N PHE A 127 10.22 13.60 -7.42
CA PHE A 127 10.80 14.34 -6.30
C PHE A 127 9.75 14.99 -5.39
N ARG A 128 8.62 15.45 -5.95
CA ARG A 128 7.56 16.10 -5.19
C ARG A 128 6.85 15.08 -4.30
N PHE A 129 6.54 13.91 -4.86
CA PHE A 129 5.87 12.83 -4.15
C PHE A 129 6.79 12.15 -3.13
N THR A 130 8.09 12.05 -3.41
CA THR A 130 9.07 11.59 -2.41
C THR A 130 9.03 12.43 -1.15
N LYS A 131 8.97 13.77 -1.28
CA LYS A 131 8.84 14.66 -0.11
C LYS A 131 7.55 14.43 0.67
N ILE A 132 6.41 14.22 -0.01
CA ILE A 132 5.14 13.88 0.65
C ILE A 132 5.26 12.54 1.39
N VAL A 133 5.86 11.54 0.76
CA VAL A 133 6.04 10.22 1.38
C VAL A 133 6.95 10.31 2.61
N LEU A 134 8.03 11.10 2.55
CA LEU A 134 8.88 11.34 3.73
C LEU A 134 8.10 12.00 4.88
N ILE A 135 7.25 12.99 4.58
CA ILE A 135 6.38 13.61 5.59
C ILE A 135 5.40 12.56 6.15
N SER A 136 4.77 11.73 5.32
CA SER A 136 3.89 10.66 5.79
C SER A 136 4.62 9.62 6.63
N LEU A 137 5.90 9.34 6.35
CA LEU A 137 6.71 8.40 7.13
C LEU A 137 6.92 8.91 8.56
N ILE A 138 7.14 10.22 8.73
CA ILE A 138 7.21 10.85 10.06
C ILE A 138 5.88 10.69 10.80
N PHE A 139 4.75 10.91 10.13
CA PHE A 139 3.43 10.69 10.73
C PHE A 139 3.14 9.22 11.07
N PHE A 140 3.59 8.27 10.24
CA PHE A 140 3.50 6.85 10.58
C PHE A 140 4.35 6.52 11.81
N MET A 141 5.58 7.05 11.89
CA MET A 141 6.44 6.87 13.05
C MET A 141 5.77 7.42 14.32
N MET A 142 5.16 8.60 14.25
CA MET A 142 4.37 9.17 15.36
C MET A 142 3.18 8.28 15.75
N ALA A 143 2.48 7.68 14.77
CA ALA A 143 1.37 6.77 15.04
C ALA A 143 1.83 5.48 15.75
N PHE A 144 2.96 4.91 15.35
CA PHE A 144 3.56 3.76 16.04
C PHE A 144 4.01 4.11 17.45
N PHE A 145 4.69 5.25 17.65
CA PHE A 145 5.03 5.71 19.00
C PHE A 145 3.78 5.85 19.88
N PHE A 146 2.73 6.48 19.37
CA PHE A 146 1.48 6.62 20.13
C PHE A 146 0.86 5.25 20.48
N HIS A 147 0.90 4.29 19.56
CA HIS A 147 0.44 2.92 19.82
C HIS A 147 1.25 2.23 20.94
N ASP A 148 2.57 2.37 20.92
CA ASP A 148 3.45 1.76 21.92
C ASP A 148 3.24 2.37 23.31
N TYR A 149 3.13 3.71 23.38
CA TYR A 149 2.81 4.41 24.63
C TYR A 149 1.44 4.01 25.19
N LEU A 150 0.42 3.88 24.34
CA LEU A 150 -0.88 3.36 24.75
C LEU A 150 -0.75 1.93 25.27
N GLY A 151 0.10 1.11 24.65
CA GLY A 151 0.35 -0.26 25.11
C GLY A 151 0.91 -0.32 26.53
N LEU A 152 1.95 0.47 26.81
CA LEU A 152 2.53 0.57 28.15
C LEU A 152 1.52 1.09 29.18
N PHE A 153 0.70 2.07 28.80
CA PHE A 153 -0.35 2.60 29.67
C PHE A 153 -1.41 1.54 30.01
N ILE A 154 -1.83 0.74 29.03
CA ILE A 154 -2.79 -0.35 29.22
C ILE A 154 -2.18 -1.44 30.12
N GLU A 155 -0.94 -1.84 29.88
CA GLU A 155 -0.25 -2.84 30.71
C GLU A 155 -0.13 -2.38 32.17
N TRP A 156 0.22 -1.11 32.39
CA TRP A 156 0.23 -0.52 33.72
C TRP A 156 -1.16 -0.52 34.36
N ALA A 157 -2.19 -0.06 33.64
CA ALA A 157 -3.55 0.08 34.15
C ALA A 157 -4.28 -1.26 34.42
N PHE A 158 -3.96 -2.31 33.67
CA PHE A 158 -4.60 -3.63 33.77
C PHE A 158 -3.72 -4.70 34.41
N SER A 159 -2.53 -4.35 34.90
CA SER A 159 -1.58 -5.27 35.54
C SER A 159 -2.17 -6.06 36.73
N GLU A 160 -3.18 -5.50 37.41
CA GLU A 160 -3.83 -6.12 38.59
C GLU A 160 -5.23 -6.70 38.31
N THR A 161 -5.71 -6.65 37.06
CA THR A 161 -7.10 -7.05 36.74
C THR A 161 -7.15 -8.45 36.11
N GLU A 162 -7.82 -9.41 36.77
CA GLU A 162 -7.99 -10.80 36.27
C GLU A 162 -8.94 -10.92 35.06
N ASN A 163 -9.55 -9.83 34.61
CA ASN A 163 -10.54 -9.85 33.54
C ASN A 163 -9.87 -9.95 32.15
N GLN A 164 -9.61 -11.19 31.71
CA GLN A 164 -9.02 -11.53 30.41
C GLN A 164 -9.79 -10.94 29.21
N MET A 165 -11.13 -10.80 29.31
CA MET A 165 -11.95 -10.29 28.20
C MET A 165 -11.81 -8.78 28.02
N ALA A 166 -11.74 -8.02 29.12
CA ALA A 166 -11.54 -6.57 29.06
C ALA A 166 -10.17 -6.23 28.46
N ASP A 167 -9.14 -6.96 28.89
CA ASP A 167 -7.79 -6.86 28.37
C ASP A 167 -7.72 -7.15 26.85
N PHE A 168 -8.35 -8.24 26.40
CA PHE A 168 -8.42 -8.57 24.96
C PHE A 168 -9.11 -7.46 24.14
N ILE A 169 -10.27 -6.97 24.60
CA ILE A 169 -11.03 -5.92 23.89
C ILE A 169 -10.21 -4.63 23.75
N ILE A 170 -9.51 -4.23 24.81
CA ILE A 170 -8.71 -2.99 24.80
C ILE A 170 -7.50 -3.12 23.88
N ARG A 171 -6.79 -4.27 23.91
CA ARG A 171 -5.70 -4.54 22.97
C ARG A 171 -6.20 -4.53 21.53
N LEU A 172 -7.34 -5.17 21.25
CA LEU A 172 -7.96 -5.16 19.92
C LEU A 172 -8.32 -3.74 19.46
N ALA A 173 -8.95 -2.94 20.34
CA ALA A 173 -9.28 -1.54 20.06
C ALA A 173 -8.03 -0.71 19.75
N ARG A 174 -6.91 -0.94 20.45
CA ARG A 174 -5.61 -0.29 20.19
C ARG A 174 -5.08 -0.57 18.77
N TYR A 175 -5.21 -1.81 18.28
CA TYR A 175 -4.83 -2.16 16.90
C TYR A 175 -5.77 -1.56 15.86
N ILE A 176 -7.09 -1.57 16.11
CA ILE A 176 -8.08 -0.91 15.24
C ILE A 176 -7.78 0.59 15.13
N LEU A 177 -7.45 1.24 16.25
CA LEU A 177 -7.08 2.65 16.28
C LEU A 177 -5.80 2.93 15.48
N LEU A 178 -4.78 2.07 15.58
CA LEU A 178 -3.56 2.18 14.78
C LEU A 178 -3.86 2.07 13.27
N VAL A 179 -4.62 1.06 12.84
CA VAL A 179 -5.02 0.90 11.43
C VAL A 179 -5.81 2.11 10.94
N PHE A 180 -6.68 2.67 11.79
CA PHE A 180 -7.41 3.89 11.47
C PHE A 180 -6.48 5.10 11.27
N PHE A 181 -5.49 5.31 12.13
CA PHE A 181 -4.49 6.37 11.96
C PHE A 181 -3.65 6.19 10.69
N ILE A 182 -3.21 4.97 10.41
CA ILE A 182 -2.49 4.64 9.17
C ILE A 182 -3.36 4.97 7.95
N GLY A 183 -4.64 4.62 7.99
CA GLY A 183 -5.62 4.93 6.96
C GLY A 183 -5.78 6.44 6.74
N LEU A 184 -5.91 7.23 7.81
CA LEU A 184 -6.01 8.69 7.74
C LEU A 184 -4.76 9.33 7.13
N VAL A 185 -3.58 8.94 7.59
CA VAL A 185 -2.31 9.48 7.05
C VAL A 185 -2.16 9.12 5.57
N THR A 186 -2.53 7.90 5.19
CA THR A 186 -2.53 7.43 3.79
C THR A 186 -3.48 8.27 2.94
N LEU A 187 -4.73 8.44 3.39
CA LEU A 187 -5.76 9.24 2.72
C LEU A 187 -5.29 10.68 2.48
N VAL A 188 -4.74 11.33 3.51
CA VAL A 188 -4.22 12.71 3.39
C VAL A 188 -3.05 12.77 2.42
N SER A 189 -2.11 11.81 2.50
CA SER A 189 -0.98 11.70 1.57
C SER A 189 -1.45 11.57 0.12
N ASP A 190 -2.43 10.71 -0.14
CA ASP A 190 -2.86 10.39 -1.49
C ASP A 190 -3.67 11.54 -2.12
N TYR A 191 -4.59 12.16 -1.38
CA TYR A 191 -5.27 13.37 -1.85
C TYR A 191 -4.32 14.57 -2.01
N THR A 192 -3.24 14.67 -1.21
CA THR A 192 -2.19 15.68 -1.41
C THR A 192 -1.50 15.48 -2.76
N LYS A 193 -1.12 14.23 -3.09
CA LYS A 193 -0.49 13.89 -4.38
C LYS A 193 -1.44 14.19 -5.54
N VAL A 194 -2.72 13.84 -5.41
CA VAL A 194 -3.75 14.11 -6.43
C VAL A 194 -3.93 15.61 -6.64
N HIS A 195 -4.10 16.39 -5.58
CA HIS A 195 -4.22 17.85 -5.68
C HIS A 195 -2.99 18.48 -6.34
N MET A 196 -1.78 18.05 -5.95
CA MET A 196 -0.54 18.54 -6.56
C MET A 196 -0.43 18.23 -8.05
N ALA A 197 -0.87 17.04 -8.47
CA ALA A 197 -0.81 16.64 -9.88
C ALA A 197 -1.89 17.30 -10.74
N VAL A 198 -3.07 17.58 -10.17
CA VAL A 198 -4.18 18.23 -10.89
C VAL A 198 -3.94 19.73 -11.02
N GLN A 199 -3.46 20.41 -9.97
CA GLN A 199 -3.18 21.85 -9.99
C GLN A 199 -1.73 22.20 -10.38
N ASP A 200 -0.90 21.21 -10.64
CA ASP A 200 0.51 21.36 -11.03
C ASP A 200 1.38 22.19 -10.05
N THR A 201 0.99 22.23 -8.77
CA THR A 201 1.66 23.04 -7.75
C THR A 201 2.94 22.40 -7.21
N THR A 202 3.88 23.24 -6.75
CA THR A 202 5.14 22.83 -6.12
C THR A 202 5.16 23.04 -4.60
N LYS A 203 4.17 23.79 -4.07
CA LYS A 203 4.09 24.21 -2.67
C LYS A 203 3.47 23.12 -1.79
N ILE A 204 4.29 22.18 -1.33
CA ILE A 204 3.87 20.97 -0.60
C ILE A 204 2.97 21.27 0.62
N PHE A 205 3.37 22.18 1.51
CA PHE A 205 2.58 22.48 2.71
C PHE A 205 1.21 23.07 2.39
N GLN A 206 1.15 23.93 1.36
CA GLN A 206 -0.11 24.50 0.89
C GLN A 206 -0.99 23.40 0.28
N SER A 207 -0.40 22.45 -0.45
CA SER A 207 -1.11 21.30 -1.01
C SER A 207 -1.67 20.36 0.07
N ILE A 208 -0.91 20.11 1.14
CA ILE A 208 -1.38 19.31 2.29
C ILE A 208 -2.56 20.02 2.96
N TYR A 209 -2.44 21.33 3.18
CA TYR A 209 -3.51 22.12 3.79
C TYR A 209 -4.79 22.11 2.97
N TYR A 210 -4.70 22.30 1.65
CA TYR A 210 -5.88 22.22 0.77
C TYR A 210 -6.45 20.80 0.68
N ALA A 211 -5.61 19.76 0.68
CA ALA A 211 -6.08 18.38 0.75
C ALA A 211 -6.85 18.12 2.05
N LEU A 212 -6.36 18.61 3.19
CA LEU A 212 -7.05 18.50 4.48
C LEU A 212 -8.41 19.22 4.48
N ILE A 213 -8.47 20.45 3.96
CA ILE A 213 -9.74 21.18 3.82
C ILE A 213 -10.70 20.41 2.91
N PHE A 214 -10.21 19.93 1.77
CA PHE A 214 -11.01 19.18 0.81
C PHE A 214 -11.59 17.90 1.42
N ILE A 215 -10.77 17.13 2.15
CA ILE A 215 -11.20 15.95 2.89
C ILE A 215 -12.23 16.32 3.96
N LYS A 216 -12.02 17.40 4.73
CA LYS A 216 -12.94 17.82 5.79
C LYS A 216 -14.31 18.24 5.25
N ILE A 217 -14.35 19.00 4.15
CA ILE A 217 -15.62 19.44 3.53
C ILE A 217 -16.39 18.25 2.96
N ASN A 218 -15.71 17.32 2.31
CA ASN A 218 -16.32 16.18 1.63
C ASN A 218 -16.15 14.85 2.38
N PHE A 219 -15.99 14.92 3.70
CA PHE A 219 -15.53 13.80 4.54
C PHE A 219 -16.36 12.54 4.32
N ASN A 220 -17.70 12.66 4.38
CA ASN A 220 -18.57 11.51 4.27
C ASN A 220 -18.41 10.76 2.93
N LYS A 221 -18.33 11.49 1.81
CA LYS A 221 -18.19 10.87 0.48
C LYS A 221 -16.81 10.24 0.30
N ILE A 222 -15.75 10.98 0.64
CA ILE A 222 -14.35 10.52 0.48
C ILE A 222 -14.09 9.32 1.39
N PHE A 223 -14.45 9.43 2.66
CA PHE A 223 -14.23 8.39 3.66
C PHE A 223 -15.04 7.13 3.34
N THR A 224 -16.30 7.26 2.90
CA THR A 224 -17.11 6.09 2.51
C THR A 224 -16.51 5.36 1.32
N VAL A 225 -16.09 6.08 0.27
CA VAL A 225 -15.46 5.47 -0.90
C VAL A 225 -14.15 4.80 -0.51
N PHE A 226 -13.32 5.47 0.28
CA PHE A 226 -12.07 4.92 0.79
C PHE A 226 -12.31 3.61 1.55
N LEU A 227 -13.29 3.60 2.47
CA LEU A 227 -13.63 2.46 3.31
C LEU A 227 -14.18 1.29 2.47
N ILE A 228 -15.04 1.55 1.47
CA ILE A 228 -15.55 0.51 0.57
C ILE A 228 -14.40 -0.16 -0.18
N ILE A 229 -13.48 0.61 -0.77
CA ILE A 229 -12.35 0.04 -1.53
C ILE A 229 -11.40 -0.70 -0.58
N ALA A 230 -11.17 -0.17 0.63
CA ALA A 230 -10.35 -0.82 1.65
C ALA A 230 -10.94 -2.17 2.10
N ILE A 231 -12.26 -2.24 2.33
CA ILE A 231 -12.96 -3.48 2.66
C ILE A 231 -12.84 -4.49 1.51
N ILE A 232 -13.01 -4.07 0.26
CA ILE A 232 -12.84 -4.98 -0.89
C ILE A 232 -11.42 -5.55 -0.91
N GLY A 233 -10.40 -4.71 -0.70
CA GLY A 233 -9.01 -5.14 -0.59
C GLY A 233 -8.77 -6.12 0.57
N ALA A 234 -9.29 -5.81 1.75
CA ALA A 234 -9.18 -6.66 2.94
C ALA A 234 -9.90 -8.01 2.74
N ALA A 235 -11.11 -7.99 2.18
CA ALA A 235 -11.87 -9.19 1.88
C ALA A 235 -11.12 -10.10 0.90
N GLY A 236 -10.50 -9.54 -0.15
CA GLY A 236 -9.67 -10.33 -1.07
C GLY A 236 -8.45 -10.96 -0.39
N ALA A 237 -7.80 -10.25 0.53
CA ALA A 237 -6.69 -10.79 1.31
C ALA A 237 -7.14 -11.91 2.27
N VAL A 238 -8.27 -11.74 2.95
CA VAL A 238 -8.85 -12.76 3.83
C VAL A 238 -9.25 -14.01 3.04
N LEU A 239 -9.92 -13.83 1.90
CA LEU A 239 -10.28 -14.93 1.00
C LEU A 239 -9.04 -15.73 0.56
N TYR A 240 -7.95 -15.05 0.20
CA TYR A 240 -6.69 -15.72 -0.11
C TYR A 240 -6.18 -16.58 1.05
N ASN A 241 -6.12 -16.03 2.28
CA ASN A 241 -5.65 -16.79 3.44
C ASN A 241 -6.53 -18.01 3.72
N LEU A 242 -7.85 -17.89 3.56
CA LEU A 242 -8.78 -19.02 3.70
C LEU A 242 -8.52 -20.09 2.64
N LEU A 243 -8.30 -19.70 1.38
CA LEU A 243 -8.00 -20.63 0.29
C LEU A 243 -6.66 -21.33 0.49
N GLU A 244 -5.64 -20.62 0.99
CA GLU A 244 -4.29 -21.16 1.22
C GLU A 244 -4.29 -22.28 2.26
N VAL A 245 -5.11 -22.18 3.31
CA VAL A 245 -5.22 -23.22 4.35
C VAL A 245 -5.70 -24.57 3.78
N PHE A 246 -6.49 -24.55 2.71
CA PHE A 246 -6.99 -25.78 2.08
C PHE A 246 -5.97 -26.45 1.14
N ILE A 247 -4.82 -25.83 0.88
CA ILE A 247 -3.84 -26.35 -0.09
C ILE A 247 -2.85 -27.26 0.65
N PRO A 248 -2.81 -28.57 0.31
CA PRO A 248 -1.83 -29.48 0.88
C PRO A 248 -0.41 -29.05 0.50
N ARG A 249 0.55 -29.11 1.42
CA ARG A 249 1.95 -28.78 1.14
C ARG A 249 2.70 -29.89 0.38
N THR A 250 2.07 -31.06 0.26
CA THR A 250 2.61 -32.26 -0.38
C THR A 250 1.56 -32.87 -1.31
N PRO A 251 1.93 -33.38 -2.50
CA PRO A 251 3.24 -33.37 -3.15
C PRO A 251 3.68 -31.99 -3.69
N TYR A 252 4.96 -31.85 -4.06
CA TYR A 252 5.63 -30.59 -4.44
C TYR A 252 4.92 -29.76 -5.53
N TYR A 253 4.11 -30.38 -6.40
CA TYR A 253 3.33 -29.65 -7.41
C TYR A 253 2.35 -28.64 -6.80
N PHE A 254 1.90 -28.84 -5.56
CA PHE A 254 1.07 -27.86 -4.85
C PHE A 254 1.82 -26.56 -4.50
N LEU A 255 3.16 -26.55 -4.53
CA LEU A 255 3.95 -25.32 -4.42
C LEU A 255 3.73 -24.41 -5.63
N LEU A 256 3.58 -24.97 -6.84
CA LEU A 256 3.28 -24.20 -8.04
C LEU A 256 1.89 -23.56 -7.94
N LEU A 257 0.91 -24.30 -7.40
CA LEU A 257 -0.44 -23.76 -7.16
C LEU A 257 -0.41 -22.62 -6.14
N SER A 258 0.31 -22.80 -5.04
CA SER A 258 0.50 -21.77 -4.00
C SER A 258 1.17 -20.53 -4.57
N PHE A 259 2.19 -20.71 -5.42
CA PHE A 259 2.84 -19.62 -6.14
C PHE A 259 1.87 -18.88 -7.06
N ILE A 260 1.07 -19.59 -7.86
CA ILE A 260 0.08 -18.97 -8.76
C ILE A 260 -0.93 -18.14 -7.96
N LEU A 261 -1.44 -18.67 -6.85
CA LEU A 261 -2.38 -17.93 -5.99
C LEU A 261 -1.73 -16.70 -5.37
N GLN A 262 -0.47 -16.79 -4.96
CA GLN A 262 0.29 -15.64 -4.47
C GLN A 262 0.45 -14.57 -5.56
N GLN A 263 0.72 -14.97 -6.82
CA GLN A 263 0.76 -14.02 -7.94
C GLN A 263 -0.61 -13.38 -8.20
N MET A 264 -1.71 -14.14 -8.09
CA MET A 264 -3.06 -13.60 -8.19
C MET A 264 -3.36 -12.57 -7.10
N LEU A 265 -2.93 -12.82 -5.85
CA LEU A 265 -3.07 -11.86 -4.76
C LEU A 265 -2.29 -10.57 -5.02
N ILE A 266 -1.06 -10.68 -5.55
CA ILE A 266 -0.24 -9.51 -5.90
C ILE A 266 -0.95 -8.69 -7.00
N ILE A 267 -1.45 -9.34 -8.06
CA ILE A 267 -2.20 -8.69 -9.13
C ILE A 267 -3.45 -8.01 -8.57
N PHE A 268 -4.20 -8.69 -7.70
CA PHE A 268 -5.37 -8.13 -7.02
C PHE A 268 -5.01 -6.91 -6.18
N ARG A 269 -3.94 -6.96 -5.40
CA ARG A 269 -3.45 -5.81 -4.61
C ARG A 269 -3.08 -4.62 -5.50
N LEU A 270 -2.45 -4.86 -6.64
CA LEU A 270 -2.14 -3.82 -7.64
C LEU A 270 -3.41 -3.24 -8.27
N PHE A 271 -4.40 -4.08 -8.57
CA PHE A 271 -5.71 -3.66 -9.03
C PHE A 271 -6.37 -2.72 -8.01
N ILE A 272 -6.39 -3.08 -6.73
CA ILE A 272 -6.95 -2.25 -5.65
C ILE A 272 -6.20 -0.91 -5.52
N LYS A 273 -4.87 -0.91 -5.58
CA LYS A 273 -4.06 0.31 -5.54
C LYS A 273 -4.39 1.25 -6.72
N MET A 274 -4.52 0.69 -7.91
CA MET A 274 -4.88 1.44 -9.11
C MET A 274 -6.32 1.95 -9.05
N TYR A 275 -7.22 1.18 -8.42
CA TYR A 275 -8.61 1.54 -8.23
C TYR A 275 -8.80 2.69 -7.22
N PHE A 276 -8.05 2.70 -6.12
CA PHE A 276 -7.96 3.85 -5.21
C PHE A 276 -7.54 5.10 -5.99
N CYS A 277 -6.41 5.03 -6.70
CA CYS A 277 -5.87 6.17 -7.44
C CYS A 277 -6.85 6.71 -8.49
N ALA A 278 -7.52 5.83 -9.26
CA ALA A 278 -8.51 6.24 -10.25
C ALA A 278 -9.70 6.97 -9.61
N THR A 279 -10.21 6.43 -8.50
CA THR A 279 -11.40 6.97 -7.84
C THR A 279 -11.09 8.28 -7.12
N GLU A 280 -9.92 8.42 -6.52
CA GLU A 280 -9.46 9.66 -5.89
C GLU A 280 -9.34 10.80 -6.90
N VAL A 281 -8.73 10.54 -8.07
CA VAL A 281 -8.62 11.55 -9.14
C VAL A 281 -9.99 11.96 -9.66
N LEU A 282 -10.90 10.99 -9.88
CA LEU A 282 -12.26 11.27 -10.35
C LEU A 282 -13.05 12.11 -9.33
N LEU A 283 -13.06 11.70 -8.05
CA LEU A 283 -13.74 12.43 -6.98
C LEU A 283 -13.15 13.82 -6.76
N TYR A 284 -11.83 13.93 -6.80
CA TYR A 284 -11.15 15.20 -6.64
C TYR A 284 -11.57 16.19 -7.74
N LYS A 285 -11.59 15.75 -8.99
CA LYS A 285 -12.00 16.61 -10.12
C LYS A 285 -13.47 17.03 -10.05
N ASP A 286 -14.37 16.10 -9.77
CA ASP A 286 -15.80 16.38 -9.73
C ASP A 286 -16.15 17.35 -8.60
N LEU A 287 -15.67 17.06 -7.38
CA LEU A 287 -15.96 17.88 -6.21
C LEU A 287 -15.19 19.21 -6.21
N SER A 288 -14.01 19.29 -6.84
CA SER A 288 -13.30 20.56 -6.99
C SER A 288 -13.93 21.47 -8.06
N ALA A 289 -14.48 20.91 -9.14
CA ALA A 289 -15.24 21.67 -10.13
C ALA A 289 -16.51 22.27 -9.52
N ASP A 290 -17.20 21.52 -8.67
CA ASP A 290 -18.39 22.00 -7.95
C ASP A 290 -18.05 23.14 -6.98
N VAL A 291 -16.92 23.06 -6.26
CA VAL A 291 -16.47 24.14 -5.36
C VAL A 291 -16.11 25.43 -6.13
N ILE A 292 -15.55 25.31 -7.34
CA ILE A 292 -15.29 26.48 -8.20
C ILE A 292 -16.59 27.09 -8.71
N GLU A 293 -17.56 26.27 -9.12
CA GLU A 293 -18.86 26.74 -9.62
C GLU A 293 -19.69 27.42 -8.52
N VAL A 294 -19.67 26.89 -7.29
CA VAL A 294 -20.35 27.48 -6.12
C VAL A 294 -19.71 28.82 -5.72
N ARG A 295 -18.38 28.91 -5.65
CA ARG A 295 -17.69 30.19 -5.36
C ARG A 295 -17.91 31.25 -6.44
N ALA A 296 -17.97 30.84 -7.71
CA ALA A 296 -18.28 31.76 -8.81
C ALA A 296 -19.72 32.29 -8.73
N LYS A 297 -20.69 31.48 -8.26
CA LYS A 297 -22.06 31.93 -8.00
C LYS A 297 -22.13 32.88 -6.80
N GLU A 298 -21.45 32.59 -5.70
CA GLU A 298 -21.41 33.47 -4.52
C GLU A 298 -20.77 34.83 -4.82
N GLN A 299 -19.71 34.88 -5.63
CA GLN A 299 -19.11 36.14 -6.09
C GLN A 299 -20.05 36.95 -7.00
N ASN A 300 -20.87 36.31 -7.83
CA ASN A 300 -21.84 37.01 -8.67
C ASN A 300 -23.07 37.52 -7.89
N ILE A 301 -23.40 36.93 -6.73
CA ILE A 301 -24.50 37.39 -5.87
C ILE A 301 -24.07 38.57 -4.98
N GLY A 302 -22.77 38.72 -4.70
CA GLY A 302 -22.21 39.84 -3.93
C GLY A 302 -21.96 41.13 -4.72
N VAL A 303 -22.37 41.21 -5.99
CA VAL A 303 -22.22 42.40 -6.86
C VAL A 303 -23.59 42.90 -7.35
N SER A 304 -24.67 42.63 -6.60
CA SER A 304 -25.98 43.25 -6.83
C SER A 304 -26.40 44.22 -5.74
#